data_AF-A0A4Q3SSB4-F1
#
_entry.id   AF-A0A4Q3SSB4-F1
#
_cell.length_a   1.000
_cell.length_b   1.000
_cell.length_c   1.000
_cell.angle_alpha   90.00
_cell.angle_beta   90.00
_cell.angle_gamma   90.00
#
_symmetry.space_group_name_H-M   'P 1'
#
loop_
_entity.id
_entity.type
_entity.pdbx_description
1 polymer ?
#
loop_
_entity_poly.entity_id
_entity_poly.type
_entity_poly.pdbx_seq_one_letter_code
_entity_poly.pdbx_strand_id
1 'polypeptide(L)'
;MSRETADPTENRDKTSPELEEDLEDLALGEDYALNPDFVAMVVDAADRGDAERLRDLLGALHPADVADLMGFLSADHREEILAHLAPEALAEILSELDTEIREEVLETVAPATLAKALEELDSDDAADVVDDLEADKRVQVLAAMPENERNAIESSLAYEDETAGRLMQREVVAAPQFWTVGQ
;
A
#
# COMPACT_ATOMS: atom_id res chain seq x y z
N MET A 1 31.38 -38.07 12.19
CA MET A 1 29.93 -37.82 12.13
C MET A 1 29.71 -36.38 12.53
N SER A 2 29.81 -35.47 11.58
CA SER A 2 29.50 -34.05 11.79
C SER A 2 28.15 -33.81 11.13
N ARG A 3 27.14 -33.50 11.95
CA ARG A 3 25.83 -33.07 11.45
C ARG A 3 25.98 -31.62 11.02
N GLU A 4 25.91 -31.41 9.72
CA GLU A 4 25.65 -30.12 9.10
C GLU A 4 24.22 -29.70 9.48
N THR A 5 24.11 -28.68 10.30
CA THR A 5 22.84 -28.03 10.62
C THR A 5 22.46 -27.16 9.43
N ALA A 6 21.49 -27.63 8.64
CA ALA A 6 20.85 -26.81 7.63
C ALA A 6 20.10 -25.66 8.33
N ASP A 7 20.42 -24.44 7.91
CA ASP A 7 19.78 -23.20 8.35
C ASP A 7 18.37 -23.10 7.70
N PRO A 8 17.26 -22.97 8.45
CA PRO A 8 15.91 -23.04 7.88
C PRO A 8 15.38 -21.71 7.30
N THR A 9 16.17 -20.64 7.29
CA THR A 9 15.66 -19.28 6.99
C THR A 9 15.78 -18.82 5.55
N GLU A 10 16.16 -19.67 4.61
CA GLU A 10 16.38 -19.29 3.21
C GLU A 10 15.28 -19.84 2.29
N ASN A 11 14.01 -19.47 2.53
CA ASN A 11 12.94 -19.67 1.56
C ASN A 11 11.78 -18.68 1.77
N ARG A 12 12.09 -17.40 1.71
CA ARG A 12 11.13 -16.33 1.47
C ARG A 12 11.66 -15.60 0.25
N ASP A 13 10.81 -15.36 -0.74
CA ASP A 13 11.14 -14.68 -2.00
C ASP A 13 11.66 -15.60 -3.12
N LYS A 14 10.79 -16.47 -3.66
CA LYS A 14 10.94 -17.07 -5.00
C LYS A 14 9.55 -17.43 -5.56
N THR A 15 8.69 -16.44 -5.79
CA THR A 15 7.82 -16.56 -6.96
C THR A 15 8.76 -16.68 -8.17
N SER A 16 8.55 -17.66 -9.05
CA SER A 16 9.36 -17.75 -10.25
C SER A 16 9.04 -16.51 -11.11
N PRO A 17 10.02 -15.82 -11.71
CA PRO A 17 9.75 -14.69 -12.60
C PRO A 17 8.76 -15.05 -13.72
N GLU A 18 8.81 -16.29 -14.19
CA GLU A 18 7.87 -16.84 -15.18
C GLU A 18 6.42 -16.92 -14.64
N LEU A 19 6.24 -17.17 -13.35
CA LEU A 19 4.93 -17.22 -12.69
C LEU A 19 4.35 -15.82 -12.47
N GLU A 20 5.18 -14.82 -12.18
CA GLU A 20 4.76 -13.42 -12.04
C GLU A 20 4.34 -12.84 -13.39
N GLU A 21 5.17 -12.99 -14.44
CA GLU A 21 4.83 -12.55 -15.81
C GLU A 21 3.53 -13.20 -16.32
N ASP A 22 3.33 -14.50 -16.08
CA ASP A 22 2.11 -15.22 -16.46
C ASP A 22 0.85 -14.70 -15.75
N LEU A 23 0.99 -14.18 -14.53
CA LEU A 23 -0.13 -13.63 -13.76
C LEU A 23 -0.44 -12.18 -14.13
N GLU A 24 0.59 -11.37 -14.41
CA GLU A 24 0.43 -10.01 -14.94
C GLU A 24 -0.34 -10.03 -16.27
N ASP A 25 0.03 -10.94 -17.18
CA ASP A 25 -0.66 -11.11 -18.47
C ASP A 25 -2.12 -11.60 -18.31
N LEU A 26 -2.43 -12.29 -17.21
CA LEU A 26 -3.79 -12.79 -16.92
C LEU A 26 -4.65 -11.74 -16.20
N ALA A 27 -4.02 -10.85 -15.43
CA ALA A 27 -4.66 -9.86 -14.58
C ALA A 27 -5.50 -8.85 -15.36
N LEU A 28 -5.00 -8.42 -16.51
CA LEU A 28 -5.61 -7.37 -17.31
C LEU A 28 -6.09 -7.89 -18.67
N GLY A 29 -7.23 -7.39 -19.12
CA GLY A 29 -7.76 -7.63 -20.46
C GLY A 29 -7.01 -6.83 -21.54
N GLU A 30 -7.41 -7.02 -22.81
CA GLU A 30 -6.82 -6.29 -23.96
C GLU A 30 -6.96 -4.76 -23.86
N ASP A 31 -7.89 -4.26 -23.04
CA ASP A 31 -8.15 -2.86 -22.78
C ASP A 31 -7.53 -2.33 -21.48
N TYR A 32 -6.64 -3.11 -20.85
CA TYR A 32 -6.04 -2.84 -19.54
C TYR A 32 -7.04 -2.79 -18.37
N ALA A 33 -8.29 -3.24 -18.57
CA ALA A 33 -9.23 -3.40 -17.46
C ALA A 33 -8.98 -4.72 -16.72
N LEU A 34 -9.27 -4.75 -15.42
CA LEU A 34 -9.21 -5.99 -14.64
C LEU A 34 -10.03 -7.10 -15.27
N ASN A 35 -9.37 -8.25 -15.46
CA ASN A 35 -9.98 -9.44 -16.01
C ASN A 35 -10.97 -10.05 -14.99
N PRO A 36 -12.25 -10.24 -15.34
CA PRO A 36 -13.23 -10.85 -14.45
C PRO A 36 -12.86 -12.25 -13.94
N ASP A 37 -12.16 -13.03 -14.76
CA ASP A 37 -11.67 -14.36 -14.35
C ASP A 37 -10.57 -14.25 -13.28
N PHE A 38 -9.73 -13.21 -13.37
CA PHE A 38 -8.73 -12.92 -12.34
C PHE A 38 -9.39 -12.50 -11.02
N VAL A 39 -10.41 -11.63 -11.07
CA VAL A 39 -11.17 -11.25 -9.86
C VAL A 39 -11.79 -12.50 -9.21
N ALA A 40 -12.36 -13.41 -9.99
CA ALA A 40 -12.90 -14.66 -9.47
C ALA A 40 -11.84 -15.55 -8.80
N MET A 41 -10.61 -15.54 -9.32
CA MET A 41 -9.48 -16.25 -8.71
C MET A 41 -9.06 -15.65 -7.36
N VAL A 42 -9.05 -14.32 -7.24
CA VAL A 42 -8.80 -13.64 -5.97
C VAL A 42 -9.88 -14.00 -4.95
N VAL A 43 -11.15 -13.94 -5.34
CA VAL A 43 -12.28 -14.30 -4.47
C VAL A 43 -12.20 -15.75 -4.01
N ASP A 44 -11.91 -16.70 -4.91
CA ASP A 44 -11.75 -18.12 -4.54
C ASP A 44 -10.57 -18.35 -3.58
N ALA A 45 -9.46 -17.61 -3.77
CA ALA A 45 -8.32 -17.68 -2.86
C ALA A 45 -8.66 -17.11 -1.48
N ALA A 46 -9.39 -15.98 -1.42
CA ALA A 46 -9.88 -15.37 -0.18
C ALA A 46 -10.86 -16.30 0.56
N ASP A 47 -11.86 -16.86 -0.13
CA ASP A 47 -12.83 -17.79 0.45
C ASP A 47 -12.17 -19.04 1.05
N ARG A 48 -11.03 -19.46 0.50
CA ARG A 48 -10.26 -20.63 0.96
C ARG A 48 -9.22 -20.28 2.04
N GLY A 49 -8.99 -19.00 2.32
CA GLY A 49 -7.91 -18.53 3.19
C GLY A 49 -6.53 -18.91 2.65
N ASP A 50 -6.36 -19.00 1.33
CA ASP A 50 -5.10 -19.35 0.69
C ASP A 50 -4.19 -18.12 0.62
N ALA A 51 -3.54 -17.84 1.75
CA ALA A 51 -2.69 -16.66 1.92
C ALA A 51 -1.47 -16.62 0.99
N GLU A 52 -0.96 -17.76 0.56
CA GLU A 52 0.16 -17.82 -0.40
C GLU A 52 -0.37 -17.40 -1.78
N ARG A 53 -1.48 -18.01 -2.22
CA ARG A 53 -2.08 -17.67 -3.50
C ARG A 53 -2.55 -16.22 -3.58
N LEU A 54 -3.11 -15.68 -2.50
CA LEU A 54 -3.50 -14.27 -2.45
C LEU A 54 -2.30 -13.35 -2.63
N ARG A 55 -1.17 -13.63 -1.97
CA ARG A 55 0.04 -12.81 -2.15
C ARG A 55 0.57 -12.87 -3.57
N ASP A 56 0.58 -14.05 -4.19
CA ASP A 56 1.03 -14.19 -5.59
C ASP A 56 0.12 -13.41 -6.55
N LEU A 57 -1.20 -13.47 -6.35
CA LEU A 57 -2.16 -12.74 -7.19
C LEU A 57 -2.04 -11.23 -7.00
N LEU A 58 -1.99 -10.76 -5.75
CA LEU A 58 -1.89 -9.32 -5.46
C LEU A 58 -0.52 -8.76 -5.87
N GLY A 59 0.55 -9.55 -5.78
CA GLY A 59 1.89 -9.16 -6.20
C GLY A 59 2.05 -9.00 -7.72
N ALA A 60 1.15 -9.59 -8.51
CA ALA A 60 1.10 -9.42 -9.96
C ALA A 60 0.29 -8.19 -10.43
N LEU A 61 -0.22 -7.39 -9.49
CA LEU A 61 -1.00 -6.19 -9.77
C LEU A 61 -0.21 -4.94 -9.37
N HIS A 62 -0.34 -3.86 -10.15
CA HIS A 62 0.09 -2.55 -9.66
C HIS A 62 -0.85 -2.09 -8.53
N PRO A 63 -0.39 -1.19 -7.64
CA PRO A 63 -1.24 -0.64 -6.57
C PRO A 63 -2.58 -0.09 -7.06
N ALA A 64 -2.59 0.60 -8.21
CA ALA A 64 -3.81 1.10 -8.85
C ALA A 64 -4.75 -0.03 -9.29
N ASP A 65 -4.22 -1.13 -9.83
CA ASP A 65 -5.04 -2.30 -10.21
C ASP A 65 -5.59 -3.01 -8.97
N VAL A 66 -4.84 -3.03 -7.86
CA VAL A 66 -5.35 -3.53 -6.58
C VAL A 66 -6.46 -2.62 -6.05
N ALA A 67 -6.34 -1.30 -6.18
CA ALA A 67 -7.39 -0.36 -5.80
C ALA A 67 -8.68 -0.60 -6.61
N ASP A 68 -8.57 -0.76 -7.93
CA ASP A 68 -9.70 -1.14 -8.80
C ASP A 68 -10.32 -2.49 -8.37
N LEU A 69 -9.48 -3.47 -8.03
CA LEU A 69 -9.92 -4.78 -7.56
C LEU A 69 -10.75 -4.65 -6.29
N MET A 70 -10.34 -3.82 -5.34
CA MET A 70 -11.13 -3.57 -4.12
C MET A 70 -12.54 -3.08 -4.44
N GLY A 71 -12.74 -2.32 -5.52
CA GLY A 71 -14.06 -1.90 -6.01
C GLY A 71 -15.00 -3.05 -6.40
N PHE A 72 -14.47 -4.18 -6.84
CA PHE A 72 -15.25 -5.35 -7.23
C PHE A 72 -15.55 -6.32 -6.06
N LEU A 73 -14.86 -6.16 -4.93
CA LEU A 73 -14.92 -7.07 -3.80
C LEU A 73 -16.00 -6.68 -2.79
N SER A 74 -16.49 -7.68 -2.05
CA SER A 74 -17.32 -7.44 -0.86
C SER A 74 -16.45 -6.96 0.31
N ALA A 75 -17.05 -6.30 1.29
CA ALA A 75 -16.34 -5.86 2.50
C ALA A 75 -15.58 -7.02 3.18
N ASP A 76 -16.21 -8.19 3.35
CA ASP A 76 -15.59 -9.38 3.94
C ASP A 76 -14.33 -9.83 3.16
N HIS A 77 -14.37 -9.74 1.82
CA HIS A 77 -13.21 -10.08 0.98
C HIS A 77 -12.10 -9.04 1.07
N ARG A 78 -12.44 -7.75 1.18
CA ARG A 78 -11.47 -6.67 1.40
C ARG A 78 -10.76 -6.87 2.74
N GLU A 79 -11.50 -7.16 3.81
CA GLU A 79 -10.93 -7.45 5.14
C GLU A 79 -9.91 -8.60 5.08
N GLU A 80 -10.25 -9.69 4.40
CA GLU A 80 -9.35 -10.84 4.22
C GLU A 80 -8.08 -10.44 3.46
N ILE A 81 -8.21 -9.67 2.38
CA ILE A 81 -7.05 -9.21 1.60
C ILE A 81 -6.15 -8.28 2.42
N LEU A 82 -6.73 -7.30 3.10
CA LEU A 82 -6.00 -6.32 3.93
C LEU A 82 -5.15 -7.01 4.99
N ALA A 83 -5.59 -8.17 5.51
CA ALA A 83 -4.83 -8.95 6.49
C ALA A 83 -3.53 -9.54 5.94
N HIS A 84 -3.39 -9.66 4.61
CA HIS A 84 -2.20 -10.22 3.96
C HIS A 84 -1.28 -9.17 3.33
N LEU A 85 -1.70 -7.90 3.27
CA LEU A 85 -0.89 -6.82 2.74
C LEU A 85 0.18 -6.38 3.74
N ALA A 86 1.40 -6.20 3.22
CA ALA A 86 2.46 -5.54 3.97
C ALA A 86 2.16 -4.03 4.07
N PRO A 87 2.62 -3.33 5.12
CA PRO A 87 2.40 -1.89 5.27
C PRO A 87 2.84 -1.07 4.05
N GLU A 88 3.94 -1.46 3.41
CA GLU A 88 4.50 -0.81 2.22
C GLU A 88 3.54 -0.95 1.03
N ALA A 89 2.98 -2.14 0.80
CA ALA A 89 1.99 -2.35 -0.25
C ALA A 89 0.67 -1.63 0.06
N LEU A 90 0.25 -1.65 1.33
CA LEU A 90 -0.95 -0.94 1.79
C LEU A 90 -0.83 0.57 1.57
N ALA A 91 0.37 1.13 1.78
CA ALA A 91 0.65 2.55 1.56
C ALA A 91 0.27 2.97 0.13
N GLU A 92 0.92 2.37 -0.85
CA GLU A 92 0.71 2.64 -2.27
C GLU A 92 -0.76 2.44 -2.69
N ILE A 93 -1.42 1.39 -2.17
CA ILE A 93 -2.82 1.13 -2.46
C ILE A 93 -3.74 2.22 -1.89
N LEU A 94 -3.45 2.73 -0.68
CA LEU A 94 -4.28 3.77 -0.05
C LEU A 94 -4.34 5.06 -0.88
N SER A 95 -3.24 5.46 -1.53
CA SER A 95 -3.22 6.65 -2.40
C SER A 95 -4.13 6.50 -3.62
N GLU A 96 -4.23 5.28 -4.16
CA GLU A 96 -4.98 4.99 -5.39
C GLU A 96 -6.46 4.65 -5.15
N LEU A 97 -6.85 4.36 -3.91
CA LEU A 97 -8.23 4.00 -3.58
C LEU A 97 -9.21 5.17 -3.76
N ASP A 98 -10.36 4.86 -4.37
CA ASP A 98 -11.54 5.72 -4.32
C ASP A 98 -11.92 6.04 -2.88
N THR A 99 -12.34 7.28 -2.63
CA THR A 99 -12.61 7.81 -1.28
C THR A 99 -13.54 6.92 -0.45
N GLU A 100 -14.64 6.41 -1.04
CA GLU A 100 -15.60 5.58 -0.31
C GLU A 100 -14.97 4.27 0.21
N ILE A 101 -14.11 3.65 -0.59
CA ILE A 101 -13.43 2.40 -0.20
C ILE A 101 -12.27 2.71 0.73
N ARG A 102 -11.55 3.81 0.49
CA ARG A 102 -10.48 4.25 1.36
C ARG A 102 -10.99 4.49 2.78
N GLU A 103 -12.12 5.18 2.96
CA GLU A 103 -12.76 5.38 4.27
C GLU A 103 -13.04 4.04 4.97
N GLU A 104 -13.62 3.05 4.27
CA GLU A 104 -13.88 1.70 4.80
C GLU A 104 -12.59 0.99 5.25
N VAL A 105 -11.53 1.05 4.43
CA VAL A 105 -10.21 0.49 4.77
C VAL A 105 -9.62 1.21 5.98
N LEU A 106 -9.67 2.54 5.99
CA LEU A 106 -9.16 3.37 7.07
C LEU A 106 -9.91 3.12 8.37
N GLU A 107 -11.19 2.76 8.37
CA GLU A 107 -11.95 2.35 9.56
C GLU A 107 -11.54 0.96 10.07
N THR A 108 -11.21 0.05 9.16
CA THR A 108 -10.93 -1.36 9.47
C THR A 108 -9.51 -1.59 9.98
N VAL A 109 -8.52 -0.95 9.35
CA VAL A 109 -7.11 -1.21 9.62
C VAL A 109 -6.68 -0.60 10.96
N ALA A 110 -5.90 -1.34 11.76
CA ALA A 110 -5.47 -0.86 13.06
C ALA A 110 -4.60 0.41 12.95
N PRO A 111 -4.72 1.39 13.87
CA PRO A 111 -3.96 2.65 13.81
C PRO A 111 -2.45 2.48 13.69
N ALA A 112 -1.88 1.46 14.36
CA ALA A 112 -0.45 1.19 14.29
C ALA A 112 0.02 0.64 12.93
N THR A 113 -0.87 -0.03 12.18
CA THR A 113 -0.58 -0.49 10.82
C THR A 113 -0.69 0.68 9.86
N LEU A 114 -1.73 1.51 9.99
CA LEU A 114 -1.87 2.73 9.20
C LEU A 114 -0.69 3.69 9.41
N ALA A 115 -0.23 3.87 10.65
CA ALA A 115 0.92 4.72 10.94
C ALA A 115 2.19 4.27 10.20
N LYS A 116 2.39 2.95 10.01
CA LYS A 116 3.50 2.40 9.24
C LYS A 116 3.29 2.56 7.74
N ALA A 117 2.08 2.33 7.25
CA ALA A 117 1.76 2.52 5.83
C ALA A 117 1.96 3.98 5.42
N LEU A 118 1.45 4.92 6.21
CA LEU A 118 1.63 6.37 5.98
C LEU A 118 3.08 6.83 6.10
N GLU A 119 3.95 6.05 6.74
CA GLU A 119 5.40 6.33 6.84
C GLU A 119 6.11 6.06 5.51
N GLU A 120 5.55 5.20 4.66
CA GLU A 120 6.09 4.83 3.36
C GLU A 120 5.53 5.71 2.23
N LEU A 121 4.47 6.49 2.50
CA LEU A 121 3.87 7.41 1.54
C LEU A 121 4.66 8.71 1.42
N ASP A 122 4.54 9.31 0.23
CA ASP A 122 4.93 10.69 0.01
C ASP A 122 4.10 11.65 0.89
N SER A 123 4.71 12.76 1.31
CA SER A 123 4.14 13.61 2.36
C SER A 123 2.85 14.36 2.00
N ASP A 124 2.57 14.52 0.71
CA ASP A 124 1.29 15.03 0.18
C ASP A 124 0.22 13.93 0.19
N ASP A 125 0.50 12.75 -0.34
CA ASP A 125 -0.40 11.60 -0.30
C ASP A 125 -0.76 11.21 1.13
N ALA A 126 0.23 11.14 2.02
CA ALA A 126 0.01 10.86 3.43
C ALA A 126 -0.88 11.92 4.09
N ALA A 127 -0.77 13.19 3.68
CA ALA A 127 -1.63 14.25 4.19
C ALA A 127 -3.08 14.07 3.73
N ASP A 128 -3.30 13.67 2.48
CA ASP A 128 -4.64 13.42 1.95
C ASP A 128 -5.29 12.21 2.63
N VAL A 129 -4.57 11.10 2.79
CA VAL A 129 -5.08 9.93 3.50
C VAL A 129 -5.36 10.24 4.97
N VAL A 130 -4.52 11.04 5.63
CA VAL A 130 -4.75 11.46 7.02
C VAL A 130 -5.98 12.36 7.16
N ASP A 131 -6.33 13.12 6.12
CA ASP A 131 -7.50 13.99 6.17
C ASP A 131 -8.83 13.23 6.05
N ASP A 132 -8.80 12.03 5.47
CA ASP A 132 -9.96 11.12 5.43
C ASP A 132 -10.14 10.35 6.75
N LEU A 133 -9.15 10.35 7.65
CA LEU A 133 -9.27 9.70 8.95
C LEU A 133 -10.26 10.42 9.86
N GLU A 134 -11.12 9.63 10.52
CA GLU A 134 -11.91 10.09 11.67
C GLU A 134 -11.03 10.69 12.76
N ALA A 135 -11.51 11.73 13.43
CA ALA A 135 -10.74 12.52 14.38
C ALA A 135 -10.04 11.68 15.47
N ASP A 136 -10.75 10.71 16.07
CA ASP A 136 -10.19 9.86 17.13
C ASP A 136 -9.11 8.91 16.59
N LYS A 137 -9.26 8.44 15.34
CA LYS A 137 -8.30 7.55 14.68
C LYS A 137 -7.09 8.32 14.18
N ARG A 138 -7.29 9.50 13.61
CA ARG A 138 -6.24 10.46 13.22
C ARG A 138 -5.26 10.72 14.36
N VAL A 139 -5.77 11.01 15.56
CA VAL A 139 -4.93 11.24 16.75
C VAL A 139 -4.09 10.00 17.08
N GLN A 140 -4.67 8.81 17.03
CA GLN A 140 -3.97 7.56 17.35
C GLN A 140 -2.89 7.22 16.31
N VAL A 141 -3.20 7.43 15.03
CA VAL A 141 -2.28 7.20 13.92
C VAL A 141 -1.09 8.15 14.02
N LEU A 142 -1.33 9.47 14.09
CA LEU A 142 -0.26 10.47 14.20
C LEU A 142 0.59 10.27 15.48
N ALA A 143 -0.02 9.84 16.59
CA ALA A 143 0.72 9.54 17.82
C ALA A 143 1.64 8.32 17.70
N ALA A 144 1.36 7.39 16.78
CA ALA A 144 2.16 6.20 16.54
C ALA A 144 3.30 6.42 15.52
N MET A 145 3.27 7.53 14.77
CA MET A 145 4.30 7.88 13.79
C MET A 145 5.55 8.49 14.45
N PRO A 146 6.73 8.41 13.80
CA PRO A 146 7.90 9.19 14.21
C PRO A 146 7.61 10.69 14.14
N GLU A 147 8.35 11.45 14.94
CA GLU A 147 8.16 12.90 15.03
C GLU A 147 8.40 13.63 13.70
N ASN A 148 9.40 13.21 12.92
CA ASN A 148 9.70 13.86 11.64
C ASN A 148 8.56 13.70 10.64
N GLU A 149 8.08 12.47 10.44
CA GLU A 149 6.98 12.19 9.50
C GLU A 149 5.68 12.85 9.93
N ARG A 150 5.33 12.75 11.23
CA ARG A 150 4.16 13.47 11.76
C ARG A 150 4.26 14.97 11.49
N ASN A 151 5.41 15.58 11.76
CA ASN A 151 5.58 17.03 11.58
C ASN A 151 5.45 17.44 10.09
N ALA A 152 5.91 16.61 9.15
CA ALA A 152 5.75 16.85 7.72
C ALA A 152 4.26 16.91 7.35
N ILE A 153 3.50 15.89 7.75
CA ILE A 153 2.05 15.78 7.52
C ILE A 153 1.28 16.91 8.20
N GLU A 154 1.53 17.18 9.48
CA GLU A 154 0.87 18.28 10.20
C GLU A 154 1.15 19.64 9.55
N SER A 155 2.35 19.81 8.99
CA SER A 155 2.68 21.00 8.22
C SER A 155 1.92 21.07 6.90
N SER A 156 1.61 19.95 6.24
CA SER A 156 0.73 19.88 5.05
C SER A 156 -0.69 20.29 5.40
N LEU A 157 -1.24 19.70 6.46
CA LEU A 157 -2.60 19.93 6.94
C LEU A 157 -2.84 21.35 7.45
N ALA A 158 -1.78 22.10 7.79
CA ALA A 158 -1.87 23.50 8.19
C ALA A 158 -2.18 24.45 7.02
N TYR A 159 -2.01 24.01 5.77
CA TYR A 159 -2.39 24.76 4.59
C TYR A 159 -3.83 24.43 4.18
N GLU A 160 -4.53 25.42 3.62
CA GLU A 160 -5.86 25.20 3.04
C GLU A 160 -5.80 24.23 1.87
N ASP A 161 -6.88 23.47 1.67
CA ASP A 161 -6.99 22.52 0.58
C ASP A 161 -6.79 23.18 -0.78
N GLU A 162 -6.31 22.39 -1.76
CA GLU A 162 -5.99 22.83 -3.12
C GLU A 162 -4.92 23.95 -3.23
N THR A 163 -4.26 24.32 -2.13
CA THR A 163 -3.13 25.26 -2.17
C THR A 163 -1.82 24.56 -2.47
N ALA A 164 -0.85 25.30 -3.00
CA ALA A 164 0.47 24.76 -3.30
C ALA A 164 1.18 24.17 -2.06
N GLY A 165 0.91 24.66 -0.84
CA GLY A 165 1.51 24.11 0.39
C GLY A 165 0.89 22.78 0.82
N ARG A 166 -0.36 22.55 0.41
CA ARG A 166 -1.09 21.29 0.63
C ARG A 166 -0.67 20.23 -0.38
N LEU A 167 -0.64 20.60 -1.67
CA LEU A 167 -0.37 19.71 -2.81
C LEU A 167 1.11 19.46 -3.11
N MET A 168 2.04 19.86 -2.24
CA MET A 168 3.47 19.69 -2.49
C MET A 168 4.04 18.54 -1.67
N GLN A 169 4.74 17.65 -2.37
CA GLN A 169 5.68 16.73 -1.76
C GLN A 169 6.87 17.49 -1.12
N ARG A 170 7.25 17.12 0.10
CA ARG A 170 8.30 17.78 0.90
C ARG A 170 9.67 17.13 0.71
N GLU A 171 9.69 15.92 0.17
CA GLU A 171 10.86 15.09 -0.09
C GLU A 171 11.67 15.66 -1.28
N VAL A 172 12.39 16.76 -1.05
CA VAL A 172 13.16 17.44 -2.10
C VAL A 172 14.67 17.27 -1.94
N VAL A 173 15.36 17.09 -3.07
CA VAL A 173 16.82 17.12 -3.12
C VAL A 173 17.29 18.55 -3.34
N ALA A 174 17.98 19.12 -2.35
CA ALA A 174 18.60 20.43 -2.45
C ALA A 174 20.14 20.33 -2.37
N ALA A 175 20.82 20.89 -3.37
CA ALA A 175 22.28 20.89 -3.45
C ALA A 175 22.83 22.34 -3.48
N PRO A 176 23.94 22.64 -2.77
CA PRO A 176 24.62 23.92 -2.89
C PRO A 176 25.16 24.17 -4.31
N GLN A 177 25.11 25.43 -4.75
CA GLN A 177 25.53 25.85 -6.11
C GLN A 177 27.00 25.55 -6.44
N PHE A 178 27.84 25.30 -5.43
CA PHE A 178 29.27 25.05 -5.59
C PHE A 178 29.63 23.56 -5.68
N TRP A 179 28.66 22.64 -5.57
CA TRP A 179 28.92 21.22 -5.80
C TRP A 179 29.17 20.94 -7.28
N THR A 180 30.08 20.01 -7.54
CA THR A 180 30.28 19.43 -8.86
C THR A 180 29.45 18.16 -9.02
N VAL A 181 29.19 17.71 -10.25
CA VAL A 181 28.44 16.46 -10.53
C VAL A 181 29.03 15.22 -9.84
N GLY A 182 30.32 15.24 -9.45
CA GLY A 182 30.97 14.12 -8.77
C GLY A 182 30.79 14.06 -7.26
N GLN A 183 29.97 14.95 -6.68
CA GLN A 183 29.65 15.03 -5.25
C GLN A 183 28.18 14.74 -5.04
#